data_AF-A0A0M8STV3-F1
#
_entry.id   AF-A0A0M8STV3-F1
#
_cell.length_a   1.000
_cell.length_b   1.000
_cell.length_c   1.000
_cell.angle_alpha   90.00
_cell.angle_beta   90.00
_cell.angle_gamma   90.00
#
_symmetry.space_group_name_H-M   'P 1'
#
loop_
_entity.id
_entity.type
_entity.pdbx_description
1 polymer ?
#
loop_
_entity_poly.entity_id
_entity_poly.type
_entity_poly.pdbx_seq_one_letter_code
_entity_poly.pdbx_strand_id
1 'polypeptide(L)' 'MVTTTVTVHAAPGRGRYTAEFSALPGRTFGPWDMPETIQQLRIAALLEPREARDLVFDAALTGSATTTTG' A
#
# COMPACT_ATOMS: atom_id res chain seq x y z
N MET A 1 -6.46 2.38 -20.70
CA MET A 1 -6.53 2.50 -19.23
C MET A 1 -5.15 2.87 -18.73
N VAL A 2 -5.04 3.85 -17.83
CA VAL A 2 -3.74 4.24 -17.27
C VAL A 2 -3.45 3.28 -16.13
N THR A 3 -2.50 2.37 -16.33
CA THR A 3 -2.00 1.48 -15.29
C THR A 3 -1.29 2.32 -14.23
N THR A 4 -1.84 2.35 -13.03
CA THR A 4 -1.21 2.95 -11.85
C THR A 4 -0.58 1.83 -11.02
N THR A 5 0.42 2.13 -10.21
CA THR A 5 1.01 1.17 -9.28
C THR A 5 1.02 1.78 -7.90
N VAL A 6 0.82 0.95 -6.89
CA VAL A 6 0.95 1.32 -5.48
C VAL A 6 2.01 0.46 -4.82
N THR A 7 2.94 1.10 -4.13
CA THR A 7 3.98 0.44 -3.33
C THR A 7 3.70 0.71 -1.86
N VAL A 8 3.68 -0.33 -1.04
CA VAL A 8 3.55 -0.26 0.41
C VAL A 8 4.90 -0.60 1.02
N HIS A 9 5.35 0.21 1.97
CA HIS A 9 6.57 -0.01 2.75
C HIS A 9 6.21 -0.25 4.21
N ALA A 10 6.81 -1.28 4.81
CA ALA A 10 6.73 -1.52 6.24
C ALA A 10 7.87 -0.80 6.97
N ALA A 11 7.52 0.01 7.97
CA ALA A 11 8.51 0.66 8.82
C ALA A 11 9.20 -0.39 9.72
N PRO A 12 10.54 -0.34 9.87
CA PRO A 12 11.27 -1.30 10.68
C PRO A 12 10.79 -1.27 12.14
N GLY A 13 10.35 -2.43 12.62
CA GLY A 13 10.05 -2.67 14.04
C GLY A 13 8.76 -2.06 14.61
N ARG A 14 7.85 -1.48 13.80
CA ARG A 14 6.66 -0.78 14.36
C ARG A 14 5.29 -1.08 13.78
N GLY A 15 5.11 -2.06 12.89
CA GLY A 15 3.77 -2.39 12.36
C GLY A 15 3.06 -1.18 11.74
N ARG A 16 3.86 -0.23 11.23
CA ARG A 16 3.41 0.98 10.56
C ARG A 16 3.76 0.88 9.09
N TYR A 17 2.87 1.37 8.24
CA TYR A 17 3.01 1.25 6.80
C TYR A 17 2.83 2.60 6.13
N THR A 18 3.59 2.81 5.06
CA THR A 18 3.44 3.96 4.17
C THR A 18 3.17 3.49 2.75
N ALA A 19 2.42 4.28 1.98
CA ALA A 19 2.10 3.98 0.59
C ALA A 19 2.61 5.07 -0.36
N GLU A 20 3.05 4.67 -1.55
CA GLU A 20 3.44 5.55 -2.65
C GLU A 20 2.69 5.13 -3.92
N PHE A 21 2.22 6.12 -4.68
CA PHE A 21 1.43 5.90 -5.88
C PHE A 21 2.17 6.45 -7.09
N SER A 22 2.28 5.67 -8.17
CA SER A 22 2.96 6.15 -9.39
C SER A 22 2.25 7.31 -10.06
N ALA A 23 0.95 7.48 -9.81
CA ALA A 23 0.18 8.65 -10.25
C ALA A 23 0.53 9.95 -9.47
N LEU A 24 1.18 9.84 -8.31
CA LEU A 24 1.53 10.97 -7.43
C LEU A 24 3.01 10.87 -6.99
N PRO A 25 3.96 11.06 -7.92
CA PRO A 25 5.38 10.86 -7.64
C PRO A 25 5.89 11.83 -6.55
N GLY A 26 6.74 11.32 -5.65
CA GLY A 26 7.33 12.08 -4.55
C GLY A 26 6.42 12.31 -3.35
N ARG A 27 5.21 11.73 -3.33
CA ARG A 27 4.30 11.78 -2.18
C ARG A 27 4.21 10.43 -1.49
N THR A 28 4.49 10.44 -0.20
CA THR A 28 4.32 9.29 0.69
C THR A 28 3.08 9.52 1.56
N PHE A 29 2.23 8.50 1.68
CA PHE A 29 1.01 8.53 2.48
C PHE A 29 1.14 7.61 3.70
N GLY A 30 0.50 7.98 4.82
CA GLY A 30 0.71 7.34 6.13
C GLY A 30 1.65 8.17 7.03
N PRO A 31 2.26 7.55 8.06
CA PRO A 31 2.21 6.15 8.43
C PRO A 31 0.89 5.73 9.09
N TRP A 32 0.37 4.57 8.71
CA TRP A 32 -0.86 3.98 9.25
C TRP A 32 -0.59 2.64 9.91
N ASP A 33 -1.53 2.13 10.70
CA ASP A 33 -1.50 0.72 11.12
C ASP A 33 -1.99 -0.22 10.01
N MET A 34 -1.87 -1.54 10.20
CA MET A 34 -2.24 -2.52 9.18
C MET A 34 -3.74 -2.42 8.76
N PRO A 35 -4.72 -2.42 9.69
CA PRO A 35 -6.13 -2.25 9.31
C PRO A 35 -6.42 -0.96 8.54
N GLU A 36 -5.86 0.16 9.01
CA GLU A 36 -6.02 1.46 8.36
C GLU A 36 -5.39 1.46 6.97
N THR A 37 -4.21 0.88 6.80
CA THR A 37 -3.55 0.76 5.48
C THR A 37 -4.40 -0.02 4.50
N ILE A 38 -4.99 -1.15 4.91
CA ILE A 38 -5.90 -1.94 4.07
C ILE A 38 -7.11 -1.09 3.65
N GLN A 39 -7.70 -0.34 4.58
CA GLN A 39 -8.81 0.55 4.26
C GLN A 39 -8.41 1.65 3.27
N GLN A 40 -7.26 2.30 3.48
CA GLN A 40 -6.78 3.37 2.61
C GLN A 40 -6.48 2.86 1.20
N LEU A 41 -5.90 1.67 1.05
CA LEU A 41 -5.65 1.06 -0.25
C LEU A 41 -6.93 0.77 -1.03
N ARG A 42 -8.00 0.33 -0.36
CA ARG A 42 -9.31 0.11 -1.00
C ARG A 42 -9.92 1.41 -1.54
N ILE A 43 -9.69 2.53 -0.86
CA ILE A 43 -10.26 3.83 -1.24
C ILE A 43 -9.38 4.53 -2.29
N ALA A 44 -8.08 4.61 -2.04
CA ALA A 44 -7.15 5.39 -2.85
C ALA A 44 -6.60 4.60 -4.06
N ALA A 45 -6.36 3.30 -3.90
CA ALA A 45 -5.84 2.43 -4.96
C ALA A 45 -6.94 1.62 -5.66
N LEU A 46 -8.19 1.71 -5.19
CA LEU A 46 -9.35 0.93 -5.67
C LEU A 46 -9.12 -0.59 -5.66
N LEU A 47 -8.27 -1.07 -4.75
CA LEU A 47 -7.99 -2.50 -4.61
C LEU A 47 -9.16 -3.25 -3.99
N GLU A 48 -9.36 -4.49 -4.43
CA GLU A 48 -10.28 -5.40 -3.77
C GLU A 48 -9.82 -5.70 -2.34
N PRO A 49 -10.73 -6.03 -1.40
CA PRO A 49 -10.37 -6.28 -0.01
C PRO A 49 -9.26 -7.32 0.16
N ARG A 50 -9.25 -8.35 -0.71
CA ARG A 50 -8.23 -9.40 -0.69
C ARG A 50 -6.88 -8.89 -1.17
N GLU A 51 -6.84 -8.13 -2.26
CA GLU A 51 -5.61 -7.60 -2.84
C GLU A 51 -4.95 -6.59 -1.91
N ALA A 52 -5.76 -5.69 -1.31
CA ALA A 52 -5.28 -4.72 -0.32
C ALA A 52 -4.68 -5.42 0.90
N ARG A 53 -5.34 -6.49 1.38
CA ARG A 53 -4.83 -7.31 2.48
C ARG A 53 -3.51 -7.97 2.09
N ASP A 54 -3.52 -8.75 1.02
CA ASP A 54 -2.37 -9.56 0.62
C ASP A 54 -1.14 -8.65 0.37
N LEU A 55 -1.33 -7.47 -0.23
CA LEU A 55 -0.25 -6.46 -0.41
C LEU A 55 0.37 -5.98 0.90
N VAL A 56 -0.45 -5.66 1.92
CA VAL A 56 0.06 -5.17 3.21
C VAL A 56 0.75 -6.30 3.99
N PHE A 57 0.26 -7.53 3.88
CA PHE A 57 0.92 -8.70 4.46
C PHE A 57 2.26 -8.99 3.79
N ASP A 58 2.34 -8.92 2.47
CA ASP A 58 3.60 -9.10 1.75
C ASP A 58 4.60 -8.02 2.17
N ALA A 59 4.19 -6.75 2.22
CA ALA A 59 5.04 -5.67 2.69
C ALA A 59 5.51 -5.87 4.14
N ALA A 60 4.67 -6.44 5.00
CA ALA A 60 5.06 -6.76 6.39
C ALA A 60 6.13 -7.84 6.46
N LEU A 61 6.14 -8.80 5.52
CA LEU A 61 7.10 -9.90 5.48
C LEU A 61 8.42 -9.52 4.79
N THR A 62 8.35 -8.75 3.71
CA THR A 62 9.50 -8.44 2.85
C THR A 62 10.08 -7.04 3.09
N GLY A 63 9.38 -6.19 3.83
CA GLY A 63 9.70 -4.78 4.04
C GLY A 63 9.04 -3.84 3.02
N SER A 64 8.68 -4.34 1.83
CA SER A 64 7.91 -3.59 0.84
C SER A 64 7.28 -4.48 -0.21
N ALA A 65 6.10 -4.12 -0.70
CA ALA A 65 5.41 -4.81 -1.78
C ALA A 65 4.74 -3.81 -2.74
N THR A 66 4.66 -4.17 -4.03
CA THR A 66 4.07 -3.32 -5.08
C THR A 66 3.02 -4.10 -5.84
N THR A 67 1.90 -3.45 -6.18
CA THR A 67 0.92 -4.00 -7.10
C THR A 67 0.48 -2.97 -8.15
N THR A 68 -0.08 -3.45 -9.25
CA THR A 68 -0.68 -2.63 -10.31
C THR A 68 -2.17 -2.49 -10.06
N THR A 69 -2.70 -1.29 -10.26
CA THR A 69 -4.11 -0.94 -10.16
C THR A 69 -4.57 -0.27 -11.45
N GLY A 70 -5.76 -0.61 -11.93
CA GLY A 70 -6.29 -0.09 -13.20
C GLY A 70 -7.45 -0.88 -13.74
#